data_AF-D7BA92-F1
#
_entry.id   AF-D7BA92-F1
#
_cell.length_a   1.000
_cell.length_b   1.000
_cell.length_c   1.000
_cell.angle_alpha   90.00
_cell.angle_beta   90.00
_cell.angle_gamma   90.00
#
_symmetry.space_group_name_H-M   'P 1'
#
loop_
_entity.id
_entity.type
_entity.pdbx_description
1 polymer ?
#
loop_
_entity_poly.entity_id
_entity_poly.type
_entity_poly.pdbx_seq_one_letter_code
_entity_poly.pdbx_strand_id
1 'polypeptide(L)'
;MRSKGFTLFELLVAMALVGLIFTAFLQVFTGTLSQSTLTSARSDLLKEGQIAVQVMASKLQEACYVYPNGKTLRMADSGYSTQNLHGGYDWTVGSDPILAMLLPPDPNSANPNSYRFIAYYPLLRGFYNSNAGSSLQLESDPANDNVWVLMEYRRNLDQSLKPSNFASSPASCAALAGGLTRADIQGGTARILVDYVSPQNDLFSTNDKPTDPNDAPTAATLNLRMQRSVQGKSLSVAGGGSGLSVRVFPRNLSVLSP
;
A
#
# COMPACT_ATOMS: atom_id res chain seq x y z
N MET A 1 44.14 44.28 49.62
CA MET A 1 43.44 43.60 48.50
C MET A 1 42.29 44.50 48.06
N ARG A 2 42.39 45.16 46.89
CA ARG A 2 41.30 45.99 46.35
C ARG A 2 40.31 45.08 45.63
N SER A 3 39.11 44.91 46.19
CA SER A 3 37.98 44.36 45.46
C SER A 3 37.55 45.37 44.40
N LYS A 4 37.83 45.09 43.13
CA LYS A 4 37.21 45.83 42.03
C LYS A 4 35.76 45.35 41.95
N GLY A 5 34.82 46.18 42.36
CA GLY A 5 33.39 45.90 42.22
C GLY A 5 33.01 45.84 40.75
N PHE A 6 32.26 44.80 40.36
CA PHE A 6 31.67 44.69 39.03
C PHE A 6 30.84 45.93 38.73
N THR A 7 31.07 46.55 37.57
CA THR A 7 30.22 47.66 37.13
C THR A 7 28.88 47.12 36.64
N LEU A 8 27.79 47.84 36.89
CA LEU A 8 26.44 47.46 36.46
C LEU A 8 26.38 47.25 34.93
N PHE A 9 27.19 48.00 34.19
CA PHE A 9 27.38 47.86 32.75
C PHE A 9 28.00 46.51 32.33
N GLU A 10 29.04 46.04 33.01
CA GLU A 10 29.65 44.72 32.75
C GLU A 10 28.65 43.58 32.94
N LEU A 11 27.79 43.66 33.96
CA LEU A 11 26.79 42.64 34.22
C LEU A 11 25.70 42.62 33.14
N LEU A 12 25.31 43.79 32.63
CA LEU A 12 24.34 43.89 31.53
C LEU A 12 24.90 43.31 30.22
N VAL A 13 26.15 43.61 29.89
CA VAL A 13 26.83 43.04 28.71
C VAL A 13 26.99 41.52 28.84
N ALA A 14 27.37 41.03 30.02
CA ALA A 14 27.47 39.59 30.27
C ALA A 14 26.12 38.87 30.11
N MET A 15 25.02 39.43 30.64
CA MET A 15 23.68 38.86 30.46
C MET A 15 23.22 38.87 29.01
N ALA A 16 23.52 39.94 28.25
CA ALA A 16 23.20 40.01 26.83
C ALA A 16 23.95 38.94 26.02
N LEU A 17 25.24 38.75 26.30
CA LEU A 17 26.06 37.71 25.67
C LEU A 17 25.58 36.30 26.02
N VAL A 18 25.24 36.04 27.29
CA VAL A 18 24.66 34.77 27.72
C VAL A 18 23.31 34.51 27.04
N GLY A 19 22.46 35.53 26.93
CA GLY A 19 21.19 35.44 26.21
C GLY A 19 21.35 35.09 24.73
N LEU A 20 22.35 35.70 24.07
CA LEU A 20 22.67 35.41 22.68
C LEU A 20 23.17 33.96 22.51
N ILE A 21 24.08 33.51 23.38
CA ILE A 21 24.59 32.13 23.37
C ILE A 21 23.46 31.12 23.62
N PHE A 22 22.60 31.40 24.60
CA PHE A 22 21.46 30.52 24.92
C PHE A 22 20.47 30.43 23.75
N THR A 23 20.21 31.55 23.06
CA THR A 23 19.35 31.58 21.87
C THR A 23 19.94 30.73 20.74
N ALA A 24 21.24 30.84 20.48
CA ALA A 24 21.92 30.01 19.49
C ALA A 24 21.87 28.51 19.86
N PHE A 25 22.04 28.18 21.15
CA PHE A 25 21.95 26.80 21.63
C PHE A 25 20.54 26.22 21.45
N LEU A 26 19.49 26.98 21.76
CA LEU A 26 18.10 26.57 21.55
C LEU A 26 17.80 26.28 20.08
N GLN A 27 18.35 27.07 19.16
CA GLN A 27 18.18 26.85 17.71
C GLN A 27 18.84 25.53 17.26
N VAL A 28 20.05 25.25 17.73
CA VAL A 28 20.76 23.99 17.41
C VAL A 28 20.02 22.79 18.00
N PHE A 29 19.56 22.90 19.25
CA PHE A 29 18.86 21.81 19.93
C PHE A 29 17.51 21.49 19.25
N THR A 30 16.70 22.51 18.94
CA THR A 30 15.42 22.34 18.24
C THR A 30 15.60 21.81 16.82
N GLY A 31 16.66 22.25 16.12
CA GLY A 31 17.04 21.70 14.82
C GLY A 31 17.42 20.22 14.88
N THR A 32 18.20 19.82 15.89
CA THR A 32 18.64 18.43 16.09
C THR A 32 17.45 17.52 16.39
N LEU A 33 16.54 17.94 17.27
CA LEU A 33 15.32 17.18 17.58
C LEU A 33 14.44 16.98 16.34
N SER A 34 14.20 18.06 15.58
CA SER A 34 13.39 18.00 14.35
C SER A 34 14.00 17.05 13.32
N GLN A 35 15.32 17.10 13.15
CA GLN A 35 16.04 16.22 12.23
C GLN A 35 15.98 14.75 12.66
N SER A 36 16.07 14.49 13.97
CA SER A 36 15.93 13.15 14.55
C SER A 36 14.53 12.59 14.28
N THR A 37 13.47 13.36 14.55
CA THR A 37 12.07 12.97 14.28
C THR A 37 11.84 12.64 12.81
N LEU A 38 12.33 13.48 11.88
CA LEU A 38 12.19 13.23 10.45
C LEU A 38 12.95 11.97 9.99
N THR A 39 14.14 11.73 10.56
CA THR A 39 14.94 10.55 10.24
C THR A 39 14.26 9.27 10.73
N SER A 40 13.72 9.28 11.95
CA SER A 40 12.93 8.15 12.49
C SER A 40 11.69 7.88 11.65
N ALA A 41 10.89 8.91 11.37
CA ALA A 41 9.71 8.76 10.51
C ALA A 41 10.06 8.21 9.12
N ARG A 42 11.23 8.58 8.56
CA ARG A 42 11.72 8.06 7.28
C ARG A 42 12.06 6.58 7.35
N SER A 43 12.74 6.18 8.41
CA SER A 43 13.09 4.79 8.67
C SER A 43 11.84 3.93 8.85
N ASP A 44 10.84 4.43 9.58
CA ASP A 44 9.58 3.71 9.83
C ASP A 44 8.81 3.50 8.52
N LEU A 45 8.63 4.56 7.71
CA LEU A 45 7.97 4.44 6.41
C LEU A 45 8.70 3.48 5.45
N LEU A 46 10.04 3.50 5.45
CA LEU A 46 10.82 2.56 4.64
C LEU A 46 10.60 1.12 5.09
N LYS A 47 10.62 0.87 6.41
CA LYS A 47 10.42 -0.47 6.97
C LYS A 47 9.00 -0.98 6.68
N GLU A 48 7.98 -0.17 6.92
CA GLU A 48 6.59 -0.52 6.64
C GLU A 48 6.36 -0.79 5.16
N GLY A 49 6.88 0.07 4.29
CA GLY A 49 6.81 -0.12 2.84
C GLY A 49 7.52 -1.40 2.38
N GLN A 50 8.70 -1.72 2.93
CA GLN A 50 9.41 -2.98 2.62
C GLN A 50 8.59 -4.20 3.03
N ILE A 51 7.99 -4.19 4.21
CA ILE A 51 7.12 -5.28 4.69
C ILE A 51 5.91 -5.44 3.76
N ALA A 52 5.25 -4.34 3.39
CA ALA A 52 4.11 -4.36 2.49
C ALA A 52 4.47 -4.97 1.12
N VAL A 53 5.59 -4.55 0.53
CA VAL A 53 6.07 -5.12 -0.75
C VAL A 53 6.43 -6.60 -0.61
N GLN A 54 7.07 -7.03 0.48
CA GLN A 54 7.37 -8.44 0.72
C GLN A 54 6.10 -9.29 0.84
N VAL A 55 5.07 -8.80 1.54
CA VAL A 55 3.78 -9.48 1.67
C VAL A 55 3.09 -9.59 0.31
N MET A 56 2.99 -8.49 -0.44
CA MET A 56 2.40 -8.49 -1.78
C MET A 56 3.17 -9.40 -2.74
N ALA A 57 4.50 -9.31 -2.75
CA ALA A 57 5.36 -10.12 -3.62
C ALA A 57 5.23 -11.61 -3.30
N SER A 58 5.14 -11.99 -2.03
CA SER A 58 4.91 -13.37 -1.61
C SER A 58 3.58 -13.91 -2.15
N LYS A 59 2.49 -13.14 -2.00
CA LYS A 59 1.17 -13.52 -2.51
C LYS A 59 1.12 -13.57 -4.04
N LEU A 60 1.82 -12.64 -4.69
CA LEU A 60 1.96 -12.61 -6.14
C LEU A 60 2.81 -13.77 -6.67
N GLN A 61 3.83 -14.22 -5.94
CA GLN A 61 4.58 -15.44 -6.30
C GLN A 61 3.72 -16.70 -6.20
N GLU A 62 2.82 -16.76 -5.22
CA GLU A 62 1.86 -17.86 -5.05
C GLU A 62 0.75 -17.86 -6.11
N ALA A 63 0.48 -16.71 -6.75
CA ALA A 63 -0.63 -16.57 -7.68
C ALA A 63 -0.53 -17.55 -8.85
N CYS A 64 -1.68 -18.13 -9.21
CA CYS A 64 -1.82 -18.97 -10.39
C CYS A 64 -2.48 -18.23 -11.56
N TYR A 65 -3.06 -17.06 -11.31
CA TYR A 65 -3.53 -16.15 -12.35
C TYR A 65 -3.44 -14.70 -11.86
N VAL A 66 -3.00 -13.80 -12.71
CA VAL A 66 -3.02 -12.35 -12.47
C VAL A 66 -3.94 -11.74 -13.52
N TYR A 67 -4.80 -10.81 -13.15
CA TYR A 67 -5.73 -10.22 -14.11
C TYR A 67 -4.99 -9.27 -15.07
N PRO A 68 -5.20 -9.39 -16.40
CA PRO A 68 -4.57 -8.51 -17.39
C PRO A 68 -5.18 -7.11 -17.40
N ASN A 69 -4.45 -6.18 -18.02
CA ASN A 69 -4.92 -4.82 -18.29
C ASN A 69 -6.22 -4.84 -19.12
N GLY A 70 -7.13 -3.92 -18.80
CA GLY A 70 -8.44 -3.79 -19.45
C GLY A 70 -9.54 -4.67 -18.85
N LYS A 71 -9.24 -5.58 -17.91
CA LYS A 71 -10.27 -6.32 -17.18
C LYS A 71 -10.89 -5.45 -16.09
N THR A 72 -12.22 -5.39 -16.08
CA THR A 72 -12.99 -4.70 -15.04
C THR A 72 -13.49 -5.70 -14.00
N LEU A 73 -13.19 -5.40 -12.74
CA LEU A 73 -13.50 -6.20 -11.56
C LEU A 73 -14.42 -5.41 -10.65
N ARG A 74 -15.37 -6.10 -10.02
CA ARG A 74 -16.33 -5.48 -9.11
C ARG A 74 -16.39 -6.28 -7.81
N MET A 75 -15.68 -5.79 -6.78
CA MET A 75 -15.50 -6.47 -5.50
C MET A 75 -16.69 -6.32 -4.54
N ALA A 76 -17.51 -5.28 -4.72
CA ALA A 76 -18.75 -5.04 -3.99
C ALA A 76 -19.70 -4.17 -4.82
N ASP A 77 -20.95 -4.06 -4.36
CA ASP A 77 -21.94 -3.09 -4.89
C ASP A 77 -22.15 -1.89 -3.96
N SER A 78 -21.63 -1.97 -2.74
CA SER A 78 -21.77 -0.95 -1.70
C SER A 78 -20.61 -1.05 -0.69
N GLY A 79 -20.47 -0.02 0.13
CA GLY A 79 -19.49 0.03 1.23
C GLY A 79 -18.20 0.77 0.87
N TYR A 80 -17.69 1.57 1.80
CA TYR A 80 -16.55 2.46 1.55
C TYR A 80 -15.23 1.72 1.28
N SER A 81 -15.05 0.50 1.80
CA SER A 81 -13.74 -0.17 1.85
C SER A 81 -13.28 -0.75 0.50
N THR A 82 -14.14 -0.78 -0.50
CA THR A 82 -13.85 -1.29 -1.86
C THR A 82 -14.18 -0.27 -2.96
N GLN A 83 -14.51 0.97 -2.56
CA GLN A 83 -14.82 2.02 -3.52
C GLN A 83 -13.53 2.46 -4.24
N ASN A 84 -13.63 2.67 -5.56
CA ASN A 84 -12.53 3.17 -6.37
C ASN A 84 -12.30 4.68 -6.13
N LEU A 85 -11.17 5.18 -6.65
CA LEU A 85 -10.77 6.58 -6.49
C LEU A 85 -11.72 7.58 -7.18
N HIS A 86 -12.64 7.10 -8.01
CA HIS A 86 -13.64 7.89 -8.74
C HIS A 86 -15.03 7.84 -8.10
N GLY A 87 -15.21 7.14 -6.97
CA GLY A 87 -16.48 7.01 -6.26
C GLY A 87 -17.39 5.86 -6.73
N GLY A 88 -16.92 4.97 -7.60
CA GLY A 88 -17.62 3.76 -8.05
C GLY A 88 -17.04 2.46 -7.46
N TYR A 89 -17.47 1.31 -7.99
CA TYR A 89 -17.01 -0.02 -7.54
C TYR A 89 -16.37 -0.86 -8.65
N ASP A 90 -16.34 -0.31 -9.86
CA ASP A 90 -15.74 -0.94 -11.01
C ASP A 90 -14.26 -0.56 -11.03
N TRP A 91 -13.41 -1.55 -10.89
CA TRP A 91 -11.96 -1.43 -10.90
C TRP A 91 -11.40 -2.02 -12.19
N THR A 92 -10.82 -1.19 -13.04
CA THR A 92 -10.26 -1.61 -14.32
C THR A 92 -8.75 -1.71 -14.23
N VAL A 93 -8.22 -2.92 -14.36
CA VAL A 93 -6.77 -3.17 -14.29
C VAL A 93 -6.04 -2.37 -15.37
N GLY A 94 -4.97 -1.67 -14.99
CA GLY A 94 -4.16 -0.84 -15.88
C GLY A 94 -4.70 0.58 -16.10
N SER A 95 -5.97 0.85 -15.78
CA SER A 95 -6.53 2.21 -15.70
C SER A 95 -6.59 2.70 -14.26
N ASP A 96 -7.09 1.86 -13.36
CA ASP A 96 -7.07 2.08 -11.93
C ASP A 96 -5.81 1.43 -11.33
N PRO A 97 -5.27 1.98 -10.22
CA PRO A 97 -4.12 1.40 -9.51
C PRO A 97 -4.54 0.16 -8.71
N ILE A 98 -4.98 -0.90 -9.39
CA ILE A 98 -5.38 -2.18 -8.81
C ILE A 98 -4.49 -3.32 -9.33
N LEU A 99 -4.08 -4.20 -8.43
CA LEU A 99 -3.52 -5.50 -8.75
C LEU A 99 -4.47 -6.57 -8.23
N ALA A 100 -5.02 -7.39 -9.12
CA ALA A 100 -5.89 -8.49 -8.75
C ALA A 100 -5.33 -9.83 -9.25
N MET A 101 -5.57 -10.88 -8.49
CA MET A 101 -5.04 -12.21 -8.76
C MET A 101 -5.87 -13.32 -8.11
N LEU A 102 -5.69 -14.53 -8.62
CA LEU A 102 -6.17 -15.77 -8.02
C LEU A 102 -4.98 -16.55 -7.47
N LEU A 103 -5.13 -16.98 -6.21
CA LEU A 103 -4.22 -17.91 -5.58
C LEU A 103 -4.85 -19.30 -5.56
N PRO A 104 -4.03 -20.36 -5.71
CA PRO A 104 -4.50 -21.73 -5.60
C PRO A 104 -5.00 -22.02 -4.18
N PRO A 105 -5.73 -23.14 -4.01
CA PRO A 105 -6.10 -23.63 -2.69
C PRO A 105 -4.88 -23.83 -1.81
N ASP A 106 -5.06 -23.48 -0.53
CA ASP A 106 -4.02 -23.61 0.48
C ASP A 106 -4.42 -24.73 1.43
N PRO A 107 -3.77 -25.90 1.38
CA PRO A 107 -4.17 -27.08 2.14
C PRO A 107 -4.11 -26.87 3.65
N ASN A 108 -3.42 -25.82 4.12
CA ASN A 108 -3.28 -25.48 5.53
C ASN A 108 -4.26 -24.38 5.97
N SER A 109 -5.10 -23.87 5.07
CA SER A 109 -6.08 -22.83 5.38
C SER A 109 -7.41 -23.40 5.88
N ALA A 110 -8.24 -22.54 6.49
CA ALA A 110 -9.58 -22.91 6.93
C ALA A 110 -10.49 -23.40 5.78
N ASN A 111 -10.14 -23.10 4.52
CA ASN A 111 -10.84 -23.56 3.31
C ASN A 111 -9.84 -24.22 2.36
N PRO A 112 -9.40 -25.47 2.64
CA PRO A 112 -8.23 -26.06 2.01
C PRO A 112 -8.38 -26.33 0.50
N ASN A 113 -9.62 -26.39 0.01
CA ASN A 113 -9.95 -26.65 -1.39
C ASN A 113 -10.45 -25.42 -2.15
N SER A 114 -10.44 -24.24 -1.53
CA SER A 114 -10.98 -23.01 -2.10
C SER A 114 -9.87 -22.18 -2.74
N TYR A 115 -10.07 -21.81 -4.01
CA TYR A 115 -9.27 -20.76 -4.64
C TYR A 115 -9.54 -19.43 -3.94
N ARG A 116 -8.53 -18.55 -3.93
CA ARG A 116 -8.61 -17.29 -3.20
C ARG A 116 -8.42 -16.13 -4.17
N PHE A 117 -9.43 -15.28 -4.27
CA PHE A 117 -9.33 -14.00 -4.95
C PHE A 117 -8.72 -12.96 -4.01
N ILE A 118 -7.65 -12.32 -4.47
CA ILE A 118 -6.97 -11.24 -3.75
C ILE A 118 -6.84 -10.04 -4.67
N ALA A 119 -7.12 -8.85 -4.13
CA ALA A 119 -6.85 -7.60 -4.82
C ALA A 119 -6.17 -6.58 -3.89
N TYR A 120 -5.17 -5.88 -4.42
CA TYR A 120 -4.52 -4.74 -3.79
C TYR A 120 -4.91 -3.45 -4.51
N TYR A 121 -5.33 -2.44 -3.76
CA TYR A 121 -5.75 -1.16 -4.33
C TYR A 121 -5.63 -0.04 -3.29
N PRO A 122 -5.37 1.20 -3.69
CA PRO A 122 -5.36 2.32 -2.78
C PRO A 122 -6.78 2.81 -2.49
N LEU A 123 -6.96 3.38 -1.31
CA LEU A 123 -8.12 4.18 -0.93
C LEU A 123 -7.62 5.49 -0.32
N LEU A 124 -8.35 6.58 -0.50
CA LEU A 124 -7.97 7.87 0.11
C LEU A 124 -8.07 7.77 1.64
N ARG A 125 -7.00 8.15 2.36
CA ARG A 125 -6.92 8.02 3.82
C ARG A 125 -8.02 8.79 4.55
N GLY A 126 -8.25 10.05 4.18
CA GLY A 126 -9.32 10.86 4.78
C GLY A 126 -10.72 10.31 4.49
N PHE A 127 -10.92 9.71 3.30
CA PHE A 127 -12.16 9.03 2.97
C PHE A 127 -12.35 7.76 3.81
N TYR A 128 -11.30 6.94 3.96
CA TYR A 128 -11.33 5.77 4.83
C TYR A 128 -11.68 6.16 6.27
N ASN A 129 -10.96 7.12 6.85
CA ASN A 129 -11.15 7.53 8.25
C ASN A 129 -12.51 8.18 8.54
N SER A 130 -13.13 8.82 7.55
CA SER A 130 -14.47 9.41 7.71
C SER A 130 -15.61 8.39 7.63
N ASN A 131 -15.37 7.21 7.05
CA ASN A 131 -16.36 6.15 6.88
C ASN A 131 -16.10 4.90 7.74
N ALA A 132 -14.87 4.72 8.21
CA ALA A 132 -14.50 3.59 9.06
C ALA A 132 -15.21 3.68 10.43
N GLY A 133 -15.67 2.53 10.92
CA GLY A 133 -16.17 2.43 12.29
C GLY A 133 -15.04 2.69 13.30
N SER A 134 -15.39 3.05 14.54
CA SER A 134 -14.44 3.45 15.58
C SER A 134 -13.35 2.43 15.90
N SER A 135 -13.61 1.14 15.68
CA SER A 135 -12.63 0.05 15.89
C SER A 135 -11.64 -0.14 14.74
N LEU A 136 -11.90 0.44 13.56
CA LEU A 136 -11.10 0.32 12.34
C LEU A 136 -10.46 1.65 11.93
N GLN A 137 -10.84 2.74 12.58
CA GLN A 137 -10.33 4.07 12.27
C GLN A 137 -8.84 4.17 12.57
N LEU A 138 -8.08 4.76 11.66
CA LEU A 138 -6.67 5.08 11.89
C LEU A 138 -6.56 6.25 12.87
N GLU A 139 -5.36 6.43 13.42
CA GLU A 139 -5.05 7.62 14.20
C GLU A 139 -5.33 8.90 13.38
N SER A 140 -5.95 9.88 14.02
CA SER A 140 -6.26 11.16 13.38
C SER A 140 -4.96 11.85 12.96
N ASP A 141 -4.83 12.12 11.66
CA ASP A 141 -3.68 12.84 11.10
C ASP A 141 -4.16 13.67 9.88
N PRO A 142 -4.83 14.81 10.11
CA PRO A 142 -5.43 15.61 9.04
C PRO A 142 -4.42 16.16 8.04
N ALA A 143 -3.14 16.31 8.44
CA ALA A 143 -2.07 16.72 7.54
C ALA A 143 -1.78 15.70 6.43
N ASN A 144 -2.34 14.49 6.56
CA ASN A 144 -2.16 13.34 5.70
C ASN A 144 -3.49 12.78 5.16
N ASP A 145 -4.60 13.51 5.20
CA ASP A 145 -5.87 13.01 4.68
C ASP A 145 -5.88 12.78 3.16
N ASN A 146 -4.95 13.43 2.45
CA ASN A 146 -4.79 13.34 1.00
C ASN A 146 -3.85 12.22 0.52
N VAL A 147 -3.18 11.50 1.41
CA VAL A 147 -2.41 10.32 1.04
C VAL A 147 -3.31 9.08 0.97
N TRP A 148 -2.79 7.99 0.44
CA TRP A 148 -3.53 6.75 0.30
C TRP A 148 -3.22 5.76 1.41
N VAL A 149 -4.21 4.94 1.73
CA VAL A 149 -4.01 3.66 2.41
C VAL A 149 -4.04 2.57 1.37
N LEU A 150 -3.13 1.60 1.46
CA LEU A 150 -3.17 0.42 0.60
C LEU A 150 -4.07 -0.63 1.24
N MET A 151 -5.10 -1.04 0.53
CA MET A 151 -6.06 -2.04 0.94
C MET A 151 -5.72 -3.40 0.34
N GLU A 152 -6.02 -4.46 1.08
CA GLU A 152 -6.04 -5.85 0.62
C GLU A 152 -7.47 -6.38 0.74
N TYR A 153 -8.08 -6.72 -0.38
CA TYR A 153 -9.34 -7.45 -0.44
C TYR A 153 -9.07 -8.94 -0.57
N ARG A 154 -9.81 -9.74 0.19
CA ARG A 154 -9.72 -11.20 0.21
C ARG A 154 -11.10 -11.81 0.09
N ARG A 155 -11.24 -12.77 -0.83
CA ARG A 155 -12.44 -13.59 -0.97
C ARG A 155 -12.01 -15.04 -1.21
N ASN A 156 -12.50 -15.95 -0.37
CA ASN A 156 -12.44 -17.38 -0.66
C ASN A 156 -13.57 -17.70 -1.64
N LEU A 157 -13.25 -18.31 -2.77
CA LEU A 157 -14.23 -18.72 -3.77
C LEU A 157 -15.00 -19.95 -3.26
N ASP A 158 -16.19 -20.19 -3.81
CA ASP A 158 -16.92 -21.43 -3.51
C ASP A 158 -16.06 -22.66 -3.85
N GLN A 159 -16.04 -23.67 -2.97
CA GLN A 159 -15.23 -24.88 -3.14
C GLN A 159 -15.64 -25.72 -4.37
N SER A 160 -16.85 -25.51 -4.87
CA SER A 160 -17.34 -26.13 -6.11
C SER A 160 -16.73 -25.49 -7.36
N LEU A 161 -16.21 -24.26 -7.28
CA LEU A 161 -15.57 -23.57 -8.40
C LEU A 161 -14.14 -24.08 -8.59
N LYS A 162 -13.97 -24.90 -9.63
CA LYS A 162 -12.66 -25.43 -10.03
C LYS A 162 -12.40 -25.11 -11.50
N PRO A 163 -11.14 -25.06 -11.93
CA PRO A 163 -10.79 -24.91 -13.34
C PRO A 163 -11.54 -25.85 -14.29
N SER A 164 -11.75 -27.11 -13.87
CA SER A 164 -12.44 -28.14 -14.65
C SER A 164 -13.92 -27.84 -14.94
N ASN A 165 -14.53 -26.93 -14.17
CA ASN A 165 -15.91 -26.51 -14.40
C ASN A 165 -16.04 -25.63 -15.64
N PHE A 166 -14.93 -25.01 -16.08
CA PHE A 166 -14.91 -23.98 -17.12
C PHE A 166 -14.13 -24.36 -18.37
N ALA A 167 -13.29 -25.39 -18.31
CA ALA A 167 -12.59 -25.91 -19.48
C ALA A 167 -12.33 -27.42 -19.36
N SER A 168 -12.37 -28.11 -20.49
CA SER A 168 -11.79 -29.44 -20.63
C SER A 168 -10.26 -29.37 -20.67
N SER A 169 -9.60 -30.44 -20.23
CA SER A 169 -8.16 -30.51 -19.99
C SER A 169 -7.29 -29.87 -21.09
N PRO A 170 -6.25 -29.08 -20.74
CA PRO A 170 -5.80 -28.78 -19.38
C PRO A 170 -6.61 -27.67 -18.70
N ALA A 171 -7.21 -28.00 -17.54
CA ALA A 171 -7.91 -27.03 -16.72
C ALA A 171 -6.91 -26.13 -15.99
N SER A 172 -6.97 -24.82 -16.26
CA SER A 172 -6.03 -23.82 -15.75
C SER A 172 -6.70 -22.77 -14.87
N CYS A 173 -5.93 -22.07 -14.03
CA CYS A 173 -6.45 -20.91 -13.30
C CYS A 173 -6.97 -19.80 -14.21
N ALA A 174 -6.47 -19.70 -15.46
CA ALA A 174 -7.01 -18.78 -16.44
C ALA A 174 -8.44 -19.15 -16.87
N ALA A 175 -8.74 -20.44 -17.05
CA ALA A 175 -10.10 -20.91 -17.33
C ALA A 175 -11.05 -20.60 -16.17
N LEU A 176 -10.60 -20.82 -14.93
CA LEU A 176 -11.35 -20.41 -13.74
C LEU A 176 -11.62 -18.90 -13.78
N ALA A 177 -10.57 -18.08 -13.91
CA ALA A 177 -10.69 -16.62 -13.91
C ALA A 177 -11.62 -16.08 -15.01
N GLY A 178 -11.58 -16.66 -16.20
CA GLY A 178 -12.47 -16.28 -17.31
C GLY A 178 -13.93 -16.67 -17.10
N GLY A 179 -14.19 -17.68 -16.27
CA GLY A 179 -15.53 -18.17 -15.93
C GLY A 179 -16.15 -17.54 -14.68
N LEU A 180 -15.37 -16.85 -13.85
CA LEU A 180 -15.88 -16.22 -12.63
C LEU A 180 -16.84 -15.08 -12.97
N THR A 181 -17.96 -15.07 -12.27
CA THR A 181 -18.96 -14.02 -12.31
C THR A 181 -18.71 -12.99 -11.20
N ARG A 182 -19.44 -11.87 -11.26
CA ARG A 182 -19.41 -10.85 -10.20
C ARG A 182 -19.80 -11.42 -8.84
N ALA A 183 -20.78 -12.33 -8.80
CA ALA A 183 -21.24 -12.93 -7.55
C ALA A 183 -20.16 -13.78 -6.87
N ASP A 184 -19.28 -14.40 -7.66
CA ASP A 184 -18.21 -15.26 -7.14
C ASP A 184 -17.11 -14.45 -6.44
N ILE A 185 -16.81 -13.25 -6.96
CA ILE A 185 -15.75 -12.37 -6.45
C ILE A 185 -16.25 -11.40 -5.37
N GLN A 186 -17.56 -11.21 -5.21
CA GLN A 186 -18.16 -10.31 -4.21
C GLN A 186 -18.25 -10.93 -2.79
N GLY A 187 -18.47 -10.08 -1.78
CA GLY A 187 -18.69 -10.53 -0.39
C GLY A 187 -17.42 -10.94 0.35
N GLY A 188 -16.26 -10.49 -0.11
CA GLY A 188 -14.98 -10.62 0.57
C GLY A 188 -14.78 -9.58 1.68
N THR A 189 -13.58 -9.57 2.24
CA THR A 189 -13.18 -8.65 3.32
C THR A 189 -12.01 -7.81 2.85
N ALA A 190 -12.13 -6.49 3.00
CA ALA A 190 -11.06 -5.53 2.76
C ALA A 190 -10.40 -5.13 4.08
N ARG A 191 -9.06 -5.06 4.11
CA ARG A 191 -8.27 -4.62 5.26
C ARG A 191 -7.11 -3.74 4.82
N ILE A 192 -6.65 -2.87 5.72
CA ILE A 192 -5.44 -2.08 5.45
C ILE A 192 -4.22 -3.00 5.48
N LEU A 193 -3.37 -2.86 4.46
CA LEU A 193 -2.04 -3.45 4.42
C LEU A 193 -0.99 -2.46 4.93
N VAL A 194 -1.03 -1.21 4.46
CA VAL A 194 -0.11 -0.15 4.90
C VAL A 194 -0.73 1.24 4.72
N ASP A 195 -0.39 2.17 5.61
CA ASP A 195 -0.80 3.59 5.57
C ASP A 195 0.27 4.45 4.85
N TYR A 196 -0.04 5.70 4.56
CA TYR A 196 0.89 6.70 4.02
C TYR A 196 1.48 6.35 2.66
N VAL A 197 0.68 5.75 1.77
CA VAL A 197 1.06 5.48 0.39
C VAL A 197 0.94 6.76 -0.44
N SER A 198 1.96 7.03 -1.25
CA SER A 198 2.00 8.20 -2.13
C SER A 198 0.97 8.05 -3.27
N PRO A 199 0.14 9.06 -3.55
CA PRO A 199 -0.82 9.04 -4.65
C PRO A 199 -0.16 8.97 -6.02
N GLN A 200 -0.18 7.79 -6.66
CA GLN A 200 0.44 7.56 -7.98
C GLN A 200 -0.29 6.50 -8.80
N ASN A 201 -0.41 6.74 -10.10
CA ASN A 201 -1.11 5.80 -10.99
C ASN A 201 -0.26 4.57 -11.38
N ASP A 202 1.06 4.60 -11.15
CA ASP A 202 2.00 3.53 -11.49
C ASP A 202 2.25 2.53 -10.35
N LEU A 203 1.41 2.53 -9.30
CA LEU A 203 1.55 1.66 -8.12
C LEU A 203 1.69 0.18 -8.49
N PHE A 204 0.95 -0.24 -9.51
CA PHE A 204 1.03 -1.57 -10.10
C PHE A 204 1.15 -1.45 -11.61
N SER A 205 2.03 -2.24 -12.20
CA SER A 205 2.03 -2.44 -13.65
C SER A 205 2.16 -3.92 -13.96
N THR A 206 1.30 -4.43 -14.84
CA THR A 206 1.48 -5.76 -15.40
C THR A 206 2.29 -5.60 -16.68
N ASN A 207 3.41 -6.32 -16.78
CA ASN A 207 4.12 -6.41 -18.04
C ASN A 207 3.34 -7.41 -18.87
N ASP A 208 2.62 -6.89 -19.84
CA ASP A 208 2.52 -7.39 -21.21
C ASP A 208 1.71 -6.31 -21.95
N LYS A 209 2.15 -5.87 -23.13
CA LYS A 209 1.18 -5.44 -24.15
C LYS A 209 0.61 -6.76 -24.63
N PRO A 210 -0.55 -7.20 -24.10
CA PRO A 210 -1.06 -8.50 -24.47
C PRO A 210 -1.30 -8.44 -25.98
N THR A 211 -0.78 -9.41 -26.74
CA THR A 211 -1.16 -9.52 -28.16
C THR A 211 -2.68 -9.77 -28.27
N ASP A 212 -3.26 -10.38 -27.24
CA ASP A 212 -4.70 -10.51 -26.98
C ASP A 212 -5.04 -10.00 -25.56
N PRO A 213 -6.04 -9.11 -25.36
CA PRO A 213 -6.50 -8.66 -24.03
C PRO A 213 -6.96 -9.77 -23.06
N ASN A 214 -6.96 -11.03 -23.50
CA ASN A 214 -7.22 -12.21 -22.69
C ASN A 214 -5.96 -12.97 -22.24
N ASP A 215 -4.76 -12.59 -22.71
CA ASP A 215 -3.52 -13.21 -22.24
C ASP A 215 -3.22 -12.77 -20.80
N ALA A 216 -3.00 -13.75 -19.93
CA ALA A 216 -2.61 -13.49 -18.55
C ALA A 216 -1.17 -12.94 -18.51
N PRO A 217 -0.91 -11.85 -17.79
CA PRO A 217 0.43 -11.27 -17.71
C PRO A 217 1.40 -12.24 -17.03
N THR A 218 2.59 -12.35 -17.61
CA THR A 218 3.65 -13.25 -17.11
C THR A 218 4.43 -12.67 -15.92
N ALA A 219 4.32 -11.35 -15.72
CA ALA A 219 4.94 -10.65 -14.61
C ALA A 219 4.12 -9.41 -14.19
N ALA A 220 4.20 -9.08 -12.91
CA ALA A 220 3.70 -7.82 -12.39
C ALA A 220 4.80 -7.09 -11.61
N THR A 221 4.84 -5.77 -11.75
CA THR A 221 5.74 -4.86 -11.05
C THR A 221 4.95 -4.13 -10.00
N LEU A 222 5.45 -4.17 -8.77
CA LEU A 222 4.97 -3.40 -7.64
C LEU A 222 5.86 -2.17 -7.53
N ASN A 223 5.30 -0.96 -7.48
CA ASN A 223 6.06 0.28 -7.31
C ASN A 223 5.52 1.05 -6.11
N LEU A 224 5.93 0.67 -4.90
CA LEU A 224 5.42 1.31 -3.69
C LEU A 224 6.25 2.56 -3.35
N ARG A 225 5.58 3.70 -3.20
CA ARG A 225 6.19 4.92 -2.65
C ARG A 225 5.41 5.35 -1.43
N MET A 226 6.11 5.74 -0.37
CA MET A 226 5.46 6.20 0.87
C MET A 226 5.65 7.70 1.03
N GLN A 227 4.64 8.38 1.56
CA GLN A 227 4.61 9.81 1.76
C GLN A 227 3.84 10.15 3.05
N ARG A 228 4.45 10.97 3.91
CA ARG A 228 3.83 11.49 5.12
C ARG A 228 4.27 12.93 5.39
N SER A 229 3.35 13.80 5.76
CA SER A 229 3.62 15.12 6.31
C SER A 229 3.91 15.00 7.80
N VAL A 230 5.09 15.45 8.24
CA VAL A 230 5.50 15.46 9.65
C VAL A 230 6.01 16.86 9.99
N GLN A 231 5.42 17.49 11.01
CA GLN A 231 5.77 18.86 11.44
C GLN A 231 5.74 19.89 10.28
N GLY A 232 4.74 19.77 9.39
CA GLY A 232 4.58 20.66 8.23
C GLY A 232 5.57 20.40 7.07
N LYS A 233 6.40 19.36 7.16
CA LYS A 233 7.31 18.93 6.08
C LYS A 233 6.81 17.65 5.44
N SER A 234 6.71 17.65 4.11
CA SER A 234 6.43 16.43 3.36
C SER A 234 7.67 15.55 3.32
N LEU A 235 7.56 14.36 3.88
CA LEU A 235 8.55 13.30 3.82
C LEU A 235 8.09 12.29 2.78
N SER A 236 8.94 12.03 1.78
CA SER A 236 8.75 10.93 0.85
C SER A 236 9.93 9.98 0.93
N VAL A 237 9.63 8.70 0.98
CA VAL A 237 10.60 7.63 0.81
C VAL A 237 10.30 6.93 -0.50
N ALA A 238 11.32 6.30 -1.07
CA ALA A 238 11.17 5.59 -2.33
C ALA A 238 10.95 6.50 -3.58
N GLY A 239 11.55 7.70 -3.61
CA GLY A 239 11.55 8.60 -4.79
C GLY A 239 12.74 8.40 -5.74
N GLY A 240 12.56 8.73 -7.03
CA GLY A 240 13.62 8.87 -8.05
C GLY A 240 14.62 7.72 -8.12
N GLY A 241 14.18 6.52 -8.55
CA GLY A 241 15.06 5.39 -8.83
C GLY A 241 15.44 4.47 -7.66
N SER A 242 14.99 4.73 -6.42
CA SER A 242 15.29 3.85 -5.26
C SER A 242 14.07 3.29 -4.53
N GLY A 243 12.90 3.28 -5.16
CA GLY A 243 11.66 3.15 -4.42
C GLY A 243 10.92 1.84 -4.51
N LEU A 244 11.18 0.94 -3.55
CA LEU A 244 10.43 -0.29 -3.26
C LEU A 244 9.74 -0.88 -4.50
N SER A 245 10.55 -1.08 -5.55
CA SER A 245 10.09 -1.59 -6.82
C SER A 245 10.55 -3.02 -6.95
N VAL A 246 9.59 -3.93 -7.12
CA VAL A 246 9.88 -5.35 -7.28
C VAL A 246 9.06 -5.88 -8.44
N ARG A 247 9.76 -6.47 -9.41
CA ARG A 247 9.14 -7.25 -10.47
C ARG A 247 9.04 -8.70 -10.03
N VAL A 248 7.84 -9.25 -10.07
CA VAL A 248 7.51 -10.60 -9.61
C VAL A 248 6.98 -11.42 -10.79
N PHE A 249 7.48 -12.65 -10.88
CA PHE A 249 7.02 -13.67 -11.80
C PHE A 249 6.24 -14.71 -10.98
N PRO A 250 4.91 -14.80 -11.12
CA PRO A 250 4.12 -15.79 -10.39
C PRO A 250 4.54 -17.21 -10.78
N ARG A 251 4.65 -18.11 -9.80
CA ARG A 251 5.20 -19.45 -10.02
C ARG A 251 4.19 -20.44 -10.59
N ASN A 252 2.90 -20.15 -10.43
CA ASN A 252 1.82 -21.09 -10.71
C ASN A 252 1.00 -20.75 -11.97
N LEU A 253 1.47 -19.86 -12.86
CA LEU A 253 0.72 -19.41 -14.05
C LEU A 253 0.34 -20.52 -15.03
N SER A 254 1.05 -21.64 -15.00
CA SER A 254 0.85 -22.80 -15.89
C SER A 254 0.67 -24.11 -15.15
N VAL A 255 0.54 -24.09 -13.82
CA VAL A 255 0.39 -25.31 -13.03
C VAL A 255 -1.04 -25.80 -13.22
N LEU A 256 -1.16 -26.94 -13.90
CA LEU A 256 -2.35 -27.76 -13.99
C LEU A 256 -2.86 -28.01 -12.57
N SER A 257 -4.15 -27.78 -12.31
CA SER A 257 -4.76 -28.29 -11.08
C SER A 257 -4.41 -29.79 -10.95
N PRO A 258 -3.94 -30.26 -9.78
CA PRO A 258 -3.98 -31.69 -9.51
C PRO A 258 -5.42 -32.21 -9.59
#